data_AF-A0A923EI82-F1
#
_entry.id   AF-A0A923EI82-F1
#
_cell.length_a   1.000
_cell.length_b   1.000
_cell.length_c   1.000
_cell.angle_alpha   90.00
_cell.angle_beta   90.00
_cell.angle_gamma   90.00
#
_symmetry.space_group_name_H-M   'P 1'
#
loop_
_entity.id
_entity.type
_entity.pdbx_description
1 polymer ?
#
loop_
_entity_poly.entity_id
_entity_poly.type
_entity_poly.pdbx_seq_one_letter_code
_entity_poly.pdbx_strand_id
1 'polypeptide(L)'
;MSRLAAAASPGDSIMDSRLTVKELESRWEKALTATRTAAARHPRAYRELKALAAEIVGHPIDINDYFPTVEKLVNRLETLDPGGRGSIFEIFNARISPSSIWHVKMLRMECRDLLAHLNAFDEWRRKKHRLRMVK
;
A
#
# COMPACT_ATOMS: atom_id res chain seq x y z
N MET A 1 -5.34 17.38 62.37
CA MET A 1 -4.19 18.31 62.34
C MET A 1 -3.24 17.88 61.24
N SER A 2 -2.87 18.82 60.35
CA SER A 2 -1.72 18.85 59.40
C SER A 2 -1.66 17.73 58.34
N ARG A 3 -1.95 17.93 57.03
CA ARG A 3 -1.33 18.78 55.98
C ARG A 3 0.20 18.69 55.87
N LEU A 4 0.68 18.04 54.80
CA LEU A 4 1.81 18.33 53.90
C LEU A 4 2.02 17.05 53.05
N ALA A 5 2.30 17.02 51.74
CA ALA A 5 2.43 18.01 50.69
C ALA A 5 2.24 17.27 49.35
N ALA A 6 1.88 18.03 48.32
CA ALA A 6 1.76 17.62 46.94
C ALA A 6 3.10 17.14 46.34
N ALA A 7 3.01 16.17 45.44
CA ALA A 7 3.84 16.14 44.23
C ALA A 7 2.95 15.72 43.07
N ALA A 8 2.53 16.71 42.30
CA ALA A 8 1.92 16.53 41.00
C ALA A 8 3.01 16.56 39.91
N SER A 9 2.79 15.72 38.90
CA SER A 9 3.32 15.78 37.53
C SER A 9 4.77 15.29 37.28
N PRO A 10 5.12 14.85 36.05
CA PRO A 10 4.38 15.05 34.80
C PRO A 10 4.25 13.82 33.87
N GLY A 11 3.12 13.79 33.17
CA GLY A 11 3.15 13.56 31.72
C GLY A 11 3.22 12.11 31.27
N ASP A 12 2.13 11.37 31.48
CA ASP A 12 1.67 10.43 30.45
C ASP A 12 1.41 11.25 29.18
N SER A 13 2.48 11.49 28.41
CA SER A 13 2.35 11.90 27.02
C SER A 13 1.81 10.69 26.27
N ILE A 14 0.49 10.50 26.34
CA ILE A 14 -0.22 9.77 25.32
C ILE A 14 0.20 10.43 24.01
N MET A 15 1.01 9.70 23.25
CA MET A 15 1.58 10.08 21.98
C MET A 15 0.48 10.66 21.08
N ASP A 16 0.29 11.97 21.10
CA ASP A 16 -0.43 12.68 20.05
C ASP A 16 0.51 12.74 18.84
N SER A 17 0.81 11.58 18.26
CA SER A 17 1.60 11.41 17.05
C SER A 17 0.76 11.80 15.83
N ARG A 18 0.15 12.98 15.88
CA ARG A 18 -0.42 13.62 14.69
C ARG A 18 0.75 14.02 13.82
N LEU A 19 1.17 13.09 12.96
CA LEU A 19 2.11 13.37 11.90
C LEU A 19 1.67 14.65 11.20
N THR A 20 2.59 15.60 11.08
CA THR A 20 2.33 16.82 10.34
C THR A 20 2.07 16.47 8.88
N VAL A 21 1.31 17.32 8.17
CA VAL A 21 1.06 17.14 6.73
C VAL A 21 2.36 16.95 5.96
N LYS A 22 3.39 17.71 6.31
CA LYS A 22 4.73 17.64 5.71
C LYS A 22 5.42 16.28 5.92
N GLU A 23 5.24 15.66 7.08
CA GLU A 23 5.79 14.33 7.34
C GLU A 23 5.05 13.24 6.58
N LEU A 24 3.72 13.37 6.45
CA LEU A 24 2.90 12.48 5.62
C LEU A 24 3.30 12.58 4.15
N GLU A 25 3.48 13.80 3.62
CA GLU A 25 3.97 14.04 2.26
C GLU A 25 5.37 13.42 2.03
N SER A 26 6.29 13.59 3.00
CA SER A 26 7.63 13.01 2.91
C SER A 26 7.59 11.48 2.88
N ARG A 27 6.77 10.85 3.73
CA ARG A 27 6.58 9.40 3.74
C ARG A 27 5.97 8.92 2.43
N TRP A 28 4.98 9.66 1.92
CA TRP A 28 4.35 9.36 0.65
C TRP A 28 5.34 9.43 -0.52
N GLU A 29 6.18 10.47 -0.60
CA GLU A 29 7.20 10.57 -1.65
C GLU A 29 8.25 9.44 -1.57
N LYS A 30 8.66 9.04 -0.36
CA LYS A 30 9.53 7.88 -0.15
C LYS A 30 8.88 6.60 -0.67
N ALA A 31 7.61 6.37 -0.34
CA ALA A 31 6.86 5.21 -0.81
C ALA A 31 6.72 5.19 -2.34
N LEU A 32 6.43 6.34 -2.96
CA LEU A 32 6.37 6.48 -4.43
C LEU A 32 7.72 6.20 -5.10
N THR A 33 8.82 6.64 -4.48
CA THR A 33 10.18 6.40 -5.00
C THR A 33 10.58 4.92 -4.89
N ALA A 34 10.26 4.27 -3.77
CA ALA A 34 10.43 2.83 -3.60
C ALA A 34 9.60 2.05 -4.62
N THR A 35 8.31 2.41 -4.77
CA THR A 35 7.38 1.83 -5.75
C THR A 35 7.91 1.98 -7.17
N ARG A 36 8.49 3.14 -7.52
CA ARG A 36 9.12 3.35 -8.84
C ARG A 36 10.27 2.39 -9.08
N THR A 37 11.13 2.20 -8.08
CA THR A 37 12.29 1.32 -8.19
C THR A 37 11.86 -0.14 -8.35
N ALA A 38 10.88 -0.58 -7.57
CA ALA A 38 10.28 -1.91 -7.68
C ALA A 38 9.63 -2.14 -9.06
N ALA A 39 8.77 -1.23 -9.51
CA ALA A 39 8.10 -1.32 -10.80
C ALA A 39 9.07 -1.26 -12.00
N ALA A 40 10.18 -0.54 -11.87
CA ALA A 40 11.23 -0.51 -12.89
C ALA A 40 12.05 -1.80 -12.95
N ARG A 41 12.28 -2.46 -11.80
CA ARG A 41 12.99 -3.75 -11.72
C ARG A 41 12.14 -4.91 -12.24
N HIS A 42 10.83 -4.89 -11.99
CA HIS A 42 9.92 -5.97 -12.39
C HIS A 42 8.73 -5.44 -13.23
N PRO A 43 8.97 -4.88 -14.42
CA PRO A 43 7.94 -4.22 -15.21
C PRO A 43 6.82 -5.17 -15.66
N ARG A 44 7.15 -6.45 -15.89
CA ARG A 44 6.17 -7.48 -16.23
C ARG A 44 5.27 -7.79 -15.04
N ALA A 45 5.84 -8.04 -13.86
CA ALA A 45 5.07 -8.30 -12.64
C ALA A 45 4.13 -7.14 -12.30
N TYR A 46 4.59 -5.90 -12.51
CA TYR A 46 3.75 -4.71 -12.32
C TYR A 46 2.54 -4.67 -13.27
N ARG A 47 2.73 -4.99 -14.56
CA ARG A 47 1.63 -5.05 -15.54
C ARG A 47 0.66 -6.17 -15.22
N GLU A 48 1.17 -7.35 -14.86
CA GLU A 48 0.37 -8.50 -14.46
C GLU A 48 -0.44 -8.23 -13.19
N LEU A 49 0.15 -7.55 -12.20
CA LEU A 49 -0.56 -7.10 -11.00
C LEU A 49 -1.76 -6.20 -11.36
N LYS A 50 -1.54 -5.19 -12.22
CA LYS A 50 -2.61 -4.30 -12.67
C LYS A 50 -3.71 -5.06 -13.42
N ALA A 51 -3.33 -5.97 -14.31
CA ALA A 51 -4.28 -6.76 -15.09
C ALA A 51 -5.12 -7.66 -14.18
N LEU A 52 -4.49 -8.40 -13.27
CA LEU A 52 -5.17 -9.29 -12.34
C LEU A 52 -6.11 -8.52 -11.39
N ALA A 53 -5.67 -7.38 -10.85
CA ALA A 53 -6.54 -6.54 -10.02
C ALA A 53 -7.75 -6.00 -10.81
N ALA A 54 -7.55 -5.61 -12.08
CA ALA A 54 -8.66 -5.17 -12.94
C ALA A 54 -9.63 -6.31 -13.26
N GLU A 55 -9.12 -7.52 -13.48
CA GLU A 55 -9.92 -8.72 -13.72
C GLU A 55 -10.82 -9.04 -12.53
N ILE A 56 -10.25 -9.07 -11.30
CA ILE A 56 -10.97 -9.29 -10.04
C ILE A 56 -12.08 -8.27 -9.82
N VAL A 57 -11.85 -7.02 -10.19
CA VAL A 57 -12.83 -5.93 -10.06
C VAL A 57 -13.92 -6.02 -11.13
N GLY A 58 -13.56 -6.41 -12.34
CA GLY A 58 -14.45 -6.45 -13.50
C GLY A 58 -15.30 -7.70 -13.62
N HIS A 59 -14.89 -8.81 -13.00
CA HIS A 59 -15.53 -10.11 -13.21
C HIS A 59 -15.91 -10.81 -11.89
N PRO A 60 -16.98 -11.61 -11.90
CA PRO A 60 -17.22 -12.62 -10.86
C PRO A 60 -16.04 -13.59 -10.79
N ILE A 61 -15.68 -14.02 -9.58
CA ILE A 61 -14.70 -15.07 -9.36
C ILE A 61 -15.47 -16.27 -8.83
N ASP A 62 -15.22 -17.44 -9.40
CA ASP A 62 -15.76 -18.68 -8.88
C ASP A 62 -15.25 -18.93 -7.46
N ILE A 63 -16.08 -19.48 -6.58
CA ILE A 63 -15.69 -19.73 -5.19
C ILE A 63 -14.48 -20.67 -5.09
N ASN A 64 -14.33 -21.60 -6.03
CA ASN A 64 -13.19 -22.52 -6.08
C ASN A 64 -11.90 -21.83 -6.55
N ASP A 65 -12.02 -20.78 -7.37
CA ASP A 65 -10.89 -20.01 -7.89
C ASP A 65 -10.47 -18.87 -6.96
N TYR A 66 -11.22 -18.61 -5.88
CA TYR A 66 -10.98 -17.49 -4.98
C TYR A 66 -9.58 -17.54 -4.35
N PHE A 67 -9.25 -18.61 -3.62
CA PHE A 67 -7.96 -18.72 -2.94
C PHE A 67 -6.78 -18.71 -3.92
N PRO A 68 -6.81 -19.48 -5.03
CA PRO A 68 -5.78 -19.39 -6.06
C PRO A 68 -5.60 -17.99 -6.64
N THR A 69 -6.68 -17.24 -6.80
CA THR A 69 -6.63 -15.87 -7.34
C THR A 69 -6.00 -14.90 -6.34
N VAL A 70 -6.34 -15.01 -5.05
CA VAL A 70 -5.72 -14.21 -3.99
C VAL A 70 -4.24 -14.53 -3.84
N GLU A 71 -3.86 -15.81 -3.84
CA GLU A 71 -2.46 -16.22 -3.77
C GLU A 71 -1.65 -15.69 -4.96
N LYS A 72 -2.20 -15.75 -6.18
CA LYS A 72 -1.56 -15.12 -7.36
C LYS A 72 -1.34 -13.63 -7.13
N LEU A 73 -2.31 -12.93 -6.54
CA LEU A 73 -2.21 -11.50 -6.27
C LEU A 73 -1.12 -11.18 -5.24
N VAL A 74 -1.10 -11.91 -4.12
CA VAL A 74 -0.09 -11.79 -3.05
C VAL A 74 1.30 -12.09 -3.60
N ASN A 75 1.47 -13.20 -4.32
CA ASN A 75 2.75 -13.58 -4.93
C ASN A 75 3.28 -12.50 -5.88
N ARG A 76 2.40 -11.78 -6.59
CA ARG A 76 2.81 -10.66 -7.46
C ARG A 76 3.23 -9.43 -6.66
N LEU A 77 2.57 -9.14 -5.54
CA LEU A 77 2.98 -8.08 -4.61
C LEU A 77 4.34 -8.41 -3.98
N GLU A 78 4.56 -9.64 -3.55
CA GLU A 78 5.85 -10.12 -3.03
C GLU A 78 6.95 -10.08 -4.09
N THR A 79 6.64 -10.44 -5.34
CA THR A 79 7.61 -10.33 -6.43
C THR A 79 8.07 -8.88 -6.64
N LEU A 80 7.16 -7.91 -6.45
CA LEU A 80 7.47 -6.50 -6.62
C LEU A 80 8.22 -5.92 -5.42
N ASP A 81 7.94 -6.41 -4.21
CA ASP A 81 8.59 -5.95 -2.99
C ASP A 81 8.84 -7.11 -2.00
N PRO A 82 9.85 -7.97 -2.26
CA PRO A 82 10.08 -9.21 -1.52
C PRO A 82 10.59 -9.02 -0.08
N GLY A 83 10.56 -7.79 0.45
CA GLY A 83 10.99 -7.50 1.82
C GLY A 83 10.33 -6.28 2.43
N GLY A 84 9.20 -5.81 1.90
CA GLY A 84 8.46 -4.68 2.46
C GLY A 84 9.33 -3.43 2.61
N ARG A 85 9.81 -2.88 1.49
CA ARG A 85 10.74 -1.73 1.49
C ARG A 85 10.02 -0.39 1.62
N GLY A 86 8.86 -0.35 2.28
CA GLY A 86 8.02 0.85 2.40
C GLY A 86 7.34 1.25 1.09
N SER A 87 7.19 0.32 0.15
CA SER A 87 6.48 0.60 -1.11
C SER A 87 4.97 0.52 -0.92
N ILE A 88 4.21 1.01 -1.90
CA ILE A 88 2.75 0.84 -1.91
C ILE A 88 2.37 -0.66 -1.87
N PHE A 89 3.21 -1.55 -2.41
CA PHE A 89 2.93 -2.98 -2.46
C PHE A 89 2.91 -3.63 -1.06
N GLU A 90 3.73 -3.15 -0.13
CA GLU A 90 3.75 -3.64 1.26
C GLU A 90 2.40 -3.42 1.96
N ILE A 91 1.82 -2.23 1.78
CA ILE A 91 0.53 -1.84 2.37
C ILE A 91 -0.58 -2.78 1.89
N PHE A 92 -0.59 -3.08 0.58
CA PHE A 92 -1.62 -3.93 -0.01
C PHE A 92 -1.38 -5.42 0.25
N ASN A 93 -0.13 -5.86 0.41
CA ASN A 93 0.16 -7.25 0.77
C ASN A 93 -0.47 -7.59 2.13
N ALA A 94 -0.29 -6.74 3.14
CA ALA A 94 -0.90 -6.94 4.45
C ALA A 94 -2.44 -6.96 4.43
N ARG A 95 -3.07 -6.18 3.55
CA ARG A 95 -4.55 -6.06 3.45
C ARG A 95 -5.19 -7.17 2.61
N ILE A 96 -4.45 -7.73 1.65
CA ILE A 96 -4.93 -8.75 0.71
C ILE A 96 -4.57 -10.16 1.19
N SER A 97 -3.54 -10.31 2.04
CA SER A 97 -3.12 -11.60 2.56
C SER A 97 -4.28 -12.31 3.27
N PRO A 98 -4.61 -13.55 2.87
CA PRO A 98 -5.80 -14.24 3.34
C PRO A 98 -5.61 -14.70 4.79
N SER A 99 -6.13 -13.92 5.74
CA SER A 99 -6.19 -14.32 7.17
C SER A 99 -7.59 -14.69 7.65
N SER A 100 -8.64 -14.46 6.84
CA SER A 100 -10.02 -14.87 7.17
C SER A 100 -11.00 -14.77 5.99
N ILE A 101 -12.14 -15.47 6.07
CA ILE A 101 -13.26 -15.45 5.10
C ILE A 101 -13.81 -14.03 4.86
N TRP A 102 -13.66 -13.11 5.82
CA TRP A 102 -14.08 -11.71 5.66
C TRP A 102 -13.32 -10.98 4.53
N HIS A 103 -12.10 -11.44 4.19
CA HIS A 103 -11.34 -10.89 3.06
C HIS A 103 -12.03 -11.14 1.72
N VAL A 104 -12.91 -12.16 1.61
CA VAL A 104 -13.64 -12.46 0.37
C VAL A 104 -14.55 -11.30 -0.05
N LYS A 105 -15.26 -10.70 0.93
CA LYS A 105 -16.14 -9.56 0.66
C LYS A 105 -15.35 -8.28 0.36
N MET A 106 -14.17 -8.16 0.95
CA MET A 106 -13.33 -6.97 0.83
C MET A 106 -12.38 -7.00 -0.37
N LEU A 107 -12.08 -8.17 -0.94
CA LEU A 107 -11.08 -8.33 -2.00
C LEU A 107 -11.29 -7.36 -3.17
N ARG A 108 -12.53 -7.23 -3.66
CA ARG A 108 -12.83 -6.29 -4.74
C ARG A 108 -12.59 -4.84 -4.35
N MET A 109 -12.90 -4.48 -3.11
CA MET A 109 -12.67 -3.13 -2.60
C MET A 109 -11.18 -2.84 -2.46
N GLU A 110 -10.42 -3.80 -1.94
CA GLU A 110 -8.96 -3.72 -1.83
C GLU A 110 -8.30 -3.64 -3.22
N CYS A 111 -8.78 -4.40 -4.20
CA CYS A 111 -8.30 -4.33 -5.58
C CYS A 111 -8.63 -2.98 -6.26
N ARG A 112 -9.82 -2.41 -5.98
CA ARG A 112 -10.18 -1.06 -6.46
C ARG A 112 -9.25 -0.01 -5.87
N ASP A 113 -9.00 -0.09 -4.57
CA ASP A 113 -8.11 0.83 -3.86
C ASP A 113 -6.67 0.71 -4.38
N LEU A 114 -6.19 -0.52 -4.58
CA LEU A 114 -4.91 -0.80 -5.23
C LEU A 114 -4.84 -0.15 -6.61
N LEU A 115 -5.82 -0.38 -7.49
CA LEU A 115 -5.83 0.21 -8.83
C LEU A 115 -5.82 1.74 -8.79
N ALA A 116 -6.56 2.36 -7.87
CA ALA A 116 -6.55 3.81 -7.68
C ALA A 116 -5.16 4.31 -7.29
N HIS A 117 -4.49 3.65 -6.33
CA HIS A 117 -3.13 3.97 -5.91
C HIS A 117 -2.11 3.78 -7.05
N LEU A 118 -2.24 2.70 -7.83
CA LEU A 118 -1.36 2.45 -8.97
C LEU A 118 -1.55 3.49 -10.08
N ASN A 119 -2.78 3.93 -10.32
CA ASN A 119 -3.07 4.99 -11.30
C ASN A 119 -2.53 6.36 -10.83
N ALA A 120 -2.70 6.70 -9.56
CA ALA A 120 -2.12 7.91 -8.97
C ALA A 120 -0.58 7.89 -9.06
N PHE A 121 0.04 6.74 -8.79
CA PHE A 121 1.48 6.54 -8.99
C PHE A 121 1.89 6.72 -10.46
N ASP A 122 1.14 6.15 -11.42
CA ASP A 122 1.43 6.30 -12.85
C ASP A 122 1.33 7.75 -13.33
N GLU A 123 0.35 8.51 -12.81
CA GLU A 123 0.24 9.94 -13.06
C GLU A 123 1.42 10.73 -12.47
N TRP A 124 1.76 10.48 -11.21
CA TRP A 124 2.93 11.08 -10.56
C TRP A 124 4.22 10.78 -11.33
N ARG A 125 4.41 9.52 -11.75
CA ARG A 125 5.57 9.09 -12.55
C ARG A 125 5.62 9.85 -13.87
N ARG A 126 4.51 9.94 -14.61
CA ARG A 126 4.43 10.70 -15.87
C ARG A 126 4.76 12.18 -15.68
N LYS A 127 4.25 12.81 -14.61
CA LYS A 127 4.55 14.21 -14.27
C LYS A 127 6.04 14.43 -13.97
N LYS A 128 6.67 13.51 -13.23
CA LYS A 128 8.11 13.58 -12.88
C LYS A 128 9.06 13.27 -14.05
N HIS A 129 8.62 12.47 -15.03
CA HIS A 129 9.40 12.08 -16.21
C HIS A 129 9.20 12.99 -17.45
N ARG A 130 8.32 13.99 -17.41
CA ARG A 130 8.10 14.96 -18.50
C ARG A 130 9.31 15.86 -18.84
N LEU A 131 10.44 15.69 -18.16
CA LEU A 131 11.66 16.51 -18.32
C LEU A 131 12.80 15.83 -19.12
N ARG A 132 12.58 14.70 -19.80
CA ARG A 132 13.60 14.13 -20.70
C ARG A 132 13.03 13.83 -22.09
N MET A 133 12.86 14.90 -22.87
CA MET A 133 12.91 14.81 -24.32
C MET A 133 14.41 14.90 -24.68
N VAL A 134 15.05 13.75 -24.91
CA VAL A 134 16.42 13.75 -25.47
C VAL A 134 16.26 13.92 -26.98
N LYS A 135 16.83 15.01 -27.48
CA LYS A 135 16.83 15.41 -28.89
C LYS A 135 17.76 14.52 -29.70
#